data_AF-A0A151TR82-F1
#
_entry.id   AF-A0A151TR82-F1
#
_cell.length_a   1.000
_cell.length_b   1.000
_cell.length_c   1.000
_cell.angle_alpha   90.00
_cell.angle_beta   90.00
_cell.angle_gamma   90.00
#
_symmetry.space_group_name_H-M   'P 1'
#
loop_
_entity.id
_entity.type
_entity.pdbx_description
1 polymer ?
#
loop_
_entity_poly.entity_id
_entity_poly.type
_entity_poly.pdbx_seq_one_letter_code
_entity_poly.pdbx_strand_id
1 'polypeptide(L)' 'MLRKNKRLPTMRGGEGLTPLHMAALQGKSEMARYLYPHTVQNHHHKFDDEDWNLLFFFSITTGIYGMYIDPYYWT' A
#
# COMPACT_ATOMS: atom_id res chain seq x y z
N MET A 1 -1.91 -8.11 -14.89
CA MET A 1 -2.63 -6.86 -15.22
C MET A 1 -1.75 -5.62 -15.16
N LEU A 2 -0.80 -5.50 -14.21
CA LEU A 2 0.19 -4.40 -14.14
C LEU A 2 0.90 -4.10 -15.47
N ARG A 3 1.27 -5.15 -16.22
CA ARG A 3 1.91 -5.01 -17.55
C ARG A 3 1.06 -4.24 -18.57
N LYS A 4 -0.27 -4.31 -18.45
CA LYS A 4 -1.22 -3.63 -19.35
C LYS A 4 -1.51 -2.20 -18.89
N ASN A 5 -1.48 -1.94 -17.58
CA ASN A 5 -1.69 -0.61 -17.02
C ASN A 5 -0.79 -0.40 -15.80
N LYS A 6 0.28 0.39 -15.97
CA LYS A 6 1.24 0.69 -14.89
C LYS A 6 0.65 1.57 -13.79
N ARG A 7 -0.48 2.24 -14.02
CA ARG A 7 -1.18 3.09 -13.05
C ARG A 7 -2.16 2.32 -12.17
N LEU A 8 -2.39 1.03 -12.45
CA LEU A 8 -3.33 0.20 -11.67
C LEU A 8 -3.10 0.25 -10.16
N PRO A 9 -1.84 0.20 -9.66
CA PRO A 9 -1.56 0.23 -8.21
C PRO A 9 -1.92 1.55 -7.53
N THR A 10 -2.02 2.65 -8.28
CA THR A 10 -2.27 3.99 -7.75
C THR A 10 -3.68 4.50 -8.05
N MET A 11 -4.47 3.76 -8.84
CA MET A 11 -5.87 4.11 -9.09
C MET A 11 -6.69 3.91 -7.81
N ARG A 12 -7.51 4.91 -7.50
CA ARG A 12 -8.39 4.90 -6.34
C ARG A 12 -9.76 4.33 -6.70
N GLY A 13 -10.34 3.54 -5.79
CA GLY A 13 -11.74 3.08 -5.88
C GLY A 13 -12.74 4.17 -5.51
N GLY A 14 -14.02 3.79 -5.39
CA GLY A 14 -15.11 4.73 -5.05
C GLY A 14 -14.94 5.43 -3.71
N GLU A 15 -14.30 4.77 -2.74
CA GLU A 15 -13.98 5.32 -1.41
C GLU A 15 -12.66 6.11 -1.37
N GLY A 16 -12.08 6.45 -2.54
CA GLY A 16 -10.78 7.13 -2.59
C GLY A 16 -9.59 6.26 -2.16
N LEU A 17 -9.79 4.97 -1.87
CA LEU A 17 -8.73 4.07 -1.41
C LEU A 17 -7.91 3.48 -2.57
N THR A 18 -6.60 3.40 -2.39
CA THR A 18 -5.71 2.66 -3.29
C THR A 18 -5.80 1.15 -3.04
N PRO A 19 -5.38 0.30 -3.99
CA PRO A 19 -5.18 -1.13 -3.75
C PRO A 19 -4.35 -1.45 -2.50
N LEU A 20 -3.33 -0.63 -2.19
CA LEU A 20 -2.50 -0.79 -0.99
C LEU A 20 -3.34 -0.60 0.28
N HIS A 21 -4.18 0.43 0.35
CA HIS A 21 -5.11 0.62 1.47
C HIS A 21 -6.06 -0.56 1.63
N MET A 22 -6.61 -1.08 0.53
CA MET A 22 -7.54 -2.22 0.58
C MET A 22 -6.86 -3.50 1.06
N ALA A 23 -5.62 -3.74 0.63
CA ALA A 23 -4.83 -4.87 1.11
C ALA A 23 -4.53 -4.72 2.61
N ALA A 24 -4.21 -3.52 3.06
CA ALA A 24 -3.97 -3.25 4.48
C ALA A 24 -5.23 -3.43 5.33
N LEU A 25 -6.36 -2.85 4.89
CA LEU A 25 -7.66 -2.97 5.55
C LEU A 25 -8.13 -4.42 5.70
N GLN A 26 -7.71 -5.30 4.79
CA GLN A 26 -8.07 -6.73 4.79
C GLN A 26 -7.02 -7.64 5.45
N GLY A 27 -5.96 -7.10 6.04
CA GLY A 27 -4.92 -7.93 6.66
C GLY A 27 -4.06 -8.72 5.67
N LYS A 28 -4.03 -8.35 4.39
CA LYS A 28 -3.33 -9.10 3.33
C LYS A 28 -1.86 -8.66 3.24
N SER A 29 -1.06 -9.04 4.24
CA SER A 29 0.34 -8.64 4.40
C SER A 29 1.19 -8.79 3.12
N GLU A 30 1.19 -9.98 2.50
CA GLU A 30 1.96 -10.25 1.27
C GLU A 30 1.54 -9.34 0.10
N MET A 31 0.23 -9.10 -0.04
CA MET A 31 -0.29 -8.24 -1.10
C MET A 31 0.07 -6.78 -0.85
N ALA A 32 -0.03 -6.32 0.39
CA ALA A 32 0.33 -4.95 0.72
C ALA A 32 1.85 -4.73 0.63
N ARG A 33 2.69 -5.72 0.98
CA ARG A 33 4.14 -5.68 0.72
C ARG A 33 4.45 -5.58 -0.78
N TYR A 34 3.76 -6.38 -1.61
CA TYR A 34 3.90 -6.32 -3.06
C TYR A 34 3.48 -4.95 -3.64
N LEU A 35 2.39 -4.37 -3.15
CA LEU A 35 1.84 -3.10 -3.67
C LEU A 35 2.58 -1.85 -3.19
N TYR A 36 3.24 -1.90 -2.03
CA TYR A 36 3.94 -0.76 -1.43
C TYR A 36 4.89 -0.02 -2.40
N PRO A 37 5.89 -0.67 -3.03
CA PRO A 37 6.80 0.02 -3.95
C PRO A 37 6.09 0.52 -5.23
N HIS A 38 4.98 -0.11 -5.62
CA HIS A 38 4.24 0.29 -6.82
C HIS A 38 3.27 1.46 -6.57
N THR A 39 2.98 1.75 -5.30
CA THR A 39 2.02 2.79 -4.88
C THR A 39 2.76 4.00 -4.32
N VAL A 40 3.58 3.80 -3.29
CA VAL A 40 4.24 4.88 -2.53
C VAL A 40 5.47 5.44 -3.25
N GLN A 41 6.27 4.57 -3.87
CA GLN A 41 7.51 4.97 -4.56
C GLN A 41 7.27 5.36 -6.02
N ASN A 42 6.01 5.51 -6.44
CA ASN A 42 5.66 5.83 -7.81
C ASN A 42 5.74 7.35 -8.05
N HIS A 43 6.71 7.80 -8.84
CA HIS A 43 6.96 9.22 -9.12
C HIS A 43 5.77 9.99 -9.77
N HIS A 44 4.77 9.29 -10.30
CA HIS A 44 3.58 9.90 -10.91
C HIS A 44 2.37 9.93 -9.97
N HIS A 45 2.53 9.52 -8.72
CA HIS A 45 1.48 9.50 -7.72
C HIS A 45 1.97 10.14 -6.42
N LYS A 46 1.25 11.14 -5.95
CA LYS A 46 1.48 11.71 -4.63
C LYS A 46 0.73 10.83 -3.61
N PHE A 47 1.48 10.23 -2.71
CA PHE A 47 0.96 9.56 -1.52
C PHE A 47 1.01 10.58 -0.38
N ASP A 48 -0.14 11.11 0.03
CA ASP A 48 -0.25 12.24 0.94
C ASP A 48 -0.48 11.83 2.40
N ASP A 49 -0.63 12.81 3.30
CA ASP A 49 -0.77 12.57 4.74
C ASP A 49 -2.02 11.77 5.08
N GLU A 50 -3.11 11.92 4.32
CA GLU A 50 -4.33 11.14 4.51
C GLU A 50 -4.10 9.68 4.11
N ASP A 51 -3.39 9.44 3.02
CA ASP A 51 -2.98 8.09 2.62
C ASP A 51 -2.10 7.42 3.68
N TRP A 52 -1.14 8.15 4.23
CA TRP A 52 -0.29 7.65 5.31
C TRP A 52 -1.08 7.32 6.57
N ASN A 53 -2.01 8.18 6.97
CA ASN A 53 -2.88 7.94 8.13
C ASN A 53 -3.74 6.68 7.93
N LEU A 54 -4.38 6.54 6.77
CA LEU A 54 -5.21 5.38 6.45
C LEU A 54 -4.38 4.09 6.44
N LEU A 55 -3.23 4.09 5.77
CA LEU A 55 -2.34 2.95 5.73
C LEU A 55 -1.87 2.56 7.15
N PHE A 56 -1.54 3.55 7.99
CA PHE A 56 -1.15 3.33 9.38
C PHE A 56 -2.26 2.68 10.19
N PHE A 57 -3.45 3.27 10.23
CA PHE A 57 -4.59 2.76 11.00
C PHE A 57 -5.03 1.37 10.53
N PHE A 58 -5.09 1.12 9.22
CA PHE A 58 -5.41 -0.21 8.69
C PHE A 58 -4.36 -1.26 9.05
N SER A 59 -3.08 -0.87 9.05
CA SER A 59 -2.00 -1.83 9.35
C SER A 59 -1.95 -2.21 10.83
N ILE A 60 -2.21 -1.28 11.75
CA ILE A 60 -2.27 -1.59 13.18
C ILE A 60 -3.52 -2.39 13.54
N THR A 61 -4.67 -2.05 12.95
CA THR A 61 -5.94 -2.73 13.24
C THR A 61 -5.98 -4.17 12.73
N THR A 62 -5.24 -4.46 11.66
CA THR A 62 -5.15 -5.81 11.08
C THR A 62 -3.88 -6.57 11.48
N GLY A 63 -2.99 -5.98 12.29
CA GLY A 63 -1.80 -6.63 12.83
C GLY A 63 -0.68 -6.87 11.81
N ILE A 64 -0.64 -6.10 10.71
CA ILE A 64 0.36 -6.22 9.64
C ILE A 64 1.35 -5.05 9.61
N TYR A 65 1.31 -4.16 10.61
CA TYR A 65 2.27 -3.08 10.77
C TYR A 65 3.71 -3.63 10.81
N GLY A 66 4.63 -2.98 10.09
CA GLY A 66 6.03 -3.39 10.00
C GLY A 66 6.32 -4.53 9.00
N MET A 67 5.30 -5.20 8.45
CA MET A 67 5.48 -6.32 7.51
C MET A 67 5.89 -5.89 6.09
N TYR A 68 5.81 -4.60 5.79
CA TYR A 68 6.16 -4.03 4.48
C TYR A 68 7.61 -3.59 4.37
N ILE A 69 8.33 -3.55 5.49
CA ILE A 69 9.74 -3.18 5.54
C ILE A 69 10.53 -4.45 5.23
N ASP A 70 11.40 -4.38 4.22
CA ASP A 70 12.22 -5.51 3.81
C ASP A 70 13.03 -6.03 5.02
N PRO A 71 13.01 -7.35 5.33
CA PRO A 71 13.74 -7.92 6.46
C PRO A 71 15.24 -7.61 6.51
N TYR A 72 15.84 -7.15 5.41
CA TYR A 72 17.27 -6.87 5.31
C TYR A 72 17.74 -5.48 5.79
N TYR A 73 16.84 -4.63 6.31
CA TYR A 73 17.23 -3.31 6.84
C TYR A 73 17.72 -3.30 8.30
N TRP A 74 17.86 -4.48 8.93
CA TRP A 74 18.35 -4.62 10.32
C TRP A 74 19.53 -5.59 10.48
N THR A 75 20.20 -5.99 9.39
CA THR A 75 21.40 -6.85 9.41
C THR A 75 22.59 -6.16 8.77
#